data_AF-A0A968VIE1-F1
#
_entry.id   AF-A0A968VIE1-F1
#
_cell.length_a   1.000
_cell.length_b   1.000
_cell.length_c   1.000
_cell.angle_alpha   90.00
_cell.angle_beta   90.00
_cell.angle_gamma   90.00
#
_symmetry.space_group_name_H-M   'P 1'
#
loop_
_entity.id
_entity.type
_entity.pdbx_description
1 polymer ?
#
loop_
_entity_poly.entity_id
_entity_poly.type
_entity_poly.pdbx_seq_one_letter_code
_entity_poly.pdbx_strand_id
1 'polypeptide(L)'
;MVKEDVLRLLDESGIGLPDYYRWRSRSGCFFCFFQRKYEWVMLAEEHPDLFAEAVRYEQEHSDGRTYTWTQGETLMELQKRKSEIITDHQRALAKEQKGEKTKSLAQVLETVLDAQDEALPCFACQL
;
A
#
# COMPACT_ATOMS: atom_id res chain seq x y z
N MET A 1 -4.44 -23.94 -11.77
CA MET A 1 -5.20 -22.67 -11.81
C MET A 1 -4.21 -21.57 -11.47
N VAL A 2 -3.87 -20.76 -12.47
CA VAL A 2 -2.96 -19.61 -12.29
C VAL A 2 -3.79 -18.34 -12.08
N LYS A 3 -3.18 -17.26 -11.57
CA LYS A 3 -3.89 -16.00 -11.25
C LYS A 3 -4.71 -15.49 -12.44
N GLU A 4 -4.17 -15.63 -13.64
CA GLU A 4 -4.75 -15.21 -14.91
C GLU A 4 -6.06 -15.96 -15.21
N ASP A 5 -6.17 -17.24 -14.83
CA ASP A 5 -7.40 -18.02 -15.00
C ASP A 5 -8.55 -17.45 -14.17
N VAL A 6 -8.24 -17.04 -12.93
CA VAL A 6 -9.22 -16.46 -12.01
C VAL A 6 -9.70 -15.10 -12.51
N LEU A 7 -8.77 -14.25 -12.96
CA LEU A 7 -9.10 -12.93 -13.50
C LEU A 7 -10.00 -13.03 -14.74
N ARG A 8 -9.67 -13.94 -15.66
CA ARG A 8 -10.51 -14.20 -16.84
C ARG A 8 -11.92 -14.67 -16.47
N LEU A 9 -12.04 -15.61 -15.53
CA LEU A 9 -13.34 -16.12 -15.10
C LEU A 9 -14.23 -15.01 -14.50
N LEU A 10 -13.64 -14.12 -13.69
CA LEU A 10 -14.37 -13.00 -13.08
C LEU A 10 -14.90 -12.02 -14.14
N ASP A 11 -14.10 -11.76 -15.18
CA ASP A 11 -14.48 -10.88 -16.30
C ASP A 11 -15.57 -11.51 -17.16
N GLU A 12 -15.41 -12.78 -17.56
CA GLU A 12 -16.41 -13.53 -18.35
C GLU A 12 -17.75 -13.69 -17.62
N SER A 13 -17.73 -13.73 -16.28
CA SER A 13 -18.94 -13.80 -15.45
C SER A 13 -19.62 -12.43 -15.24
N GLY A 14 -19.02 -11.33 -15.72
CA GLY A 14 -19.52 -9.97 -15.52
C GLY A 14 -19.37 -9.43 -14.09
N ILE A 15 -18.56 -10.09 -13.25
CA ILE A 15 -18.29 -9.66 -11.86
C ILE A 15 -17.15 -8.63 -11.84
N GLY A 16 -16.09 -8.87 -12.62
CA GLY A 16 -14.91 -8.02 -12.66
C GLY A 16 -14.14 -7.97 -11.33
N LEU A 17 -13.31 -6.94 -11.18
CA LEU A 17 -12.62 -6.62 -9.93
C LEU A 17 -13.22 -5.35 -9.31
N PRO A 18 -13.27 -5.26 -7.97
CA PRO A 18 -13.63 -4.02 -7.30
C PRO A 18 -12.76 -2.82 -7.69
N ASP A 19 -13.37 -1.64 -7.81
CA ASP A 19 -12.70 -0.41 -8.28
C ASP A 19 -11.49 0.02 -7.43
N TYR A 20 -11.47 -0.31 -6.13
CA TYR A 20 -10.38 0.08 -5.25
C TYR A 20 -9.04 -0.56 -5.64
N TYR A 21 -9.03 -1.64 -6.44
CA TYR A 21 -7.79 -2.25 -6.95
C TYR A 21 -7.01 -1.36 -7.92
N ARG A 22 -7.59 -0.27 -8.43
CA ARG A 22 -6.88 0.66 -9.33
C ARG A 22 -5.76 1.44 -8.63
N TRP A 23 -5.85 1.62 -7.32
CA TRP A 23 -4.87 2.38 -6.52
C TRP A 23 -4.42 1.65 -5.24
N ARG A 24 -5.02 0.49 -4.92
CA ARG A 24 -4.60 -0.40 -3.84
C ARG A 24 -4.12 -1.74 -4.38
N SER A 25 -3.14 -2.36 -3.71
CA SER A 25 -2.72 -3.72 -4.06
C SER A 25 -3.30 -4.80 -3.16
N ARG A 26 -3.94 -4.42 -2.04
CA ARG A 26 -4.44 -5.33 -0.99
C ARG A 26 -5.87 -4.97 -0.60
N SER A 27 -6.48 -5.80 0.25
CA SER A 27 -7.88 -5.69 0.68
C SER A 27 -8.30 -4.25 1.03
N GLY A 28 -9.57 -3.92 0.72
CA GLY A 28 -10.15 -2.58 0.79
C GLY A 28 -10.41 -2.02 2.20
N CYS A 29 -9.61 -2.37 3.22
CA CYS A 29 -9.75 -1.82 4.57
C CYS A 29 -9.36 -0.34 4.59
N PHE A 30 -10.25 0.56 5.04
CA PHE A 30 -9.98 2.00 5.00
C PHE A 30 -8.94 2.48 6.03
N PHE A 31 -9.02 2.02 7.28
CA PHE A 31 -8.13 2.44 8.36
C PHE A 31 -7.26 1.28 8.82
N CYS A 32 -6.09 1.13 8.21
CA CYS A 32 -5.19 0.00 8.46
C CYS A 32 -3.75 0.48 8.69
N PHE A 33 -3.16 0.08 9.82
CA PHE A 33 -1.76 0.39 10.17
C PHE A 33 -0.72 -0.21 9.20
N PHE A 34 -1.13 -1.19 8.38
CA PHE A 34 -0.29 -1.83 7.38
C PHE A 34 -0.51 -1.28 5.97
N GLN A 35 -1.38 -0.29 5.81
CA GLN A 35 -1.61 0.37 4.53
C GLN A 35 -0.35 1.13 4.12
N ARG A 36 0.06 0.99 2.85
CA ARG A 36 1.28 1.63 2.36
C ARG A 36 1.09 3.14 2.29
N LYS A 37 2.19 3.89 2.42
CA LYS A 37 2.18 5.36 2.35
C LYS A 37 1.53 5.87 1.06
N TYR A 38 1.82 5.23 -0.08
CA TYR A 38 1.16 5.53 -1.36
C TYR A 38 -0.36 5.34 -1.31
N GLU A 39 -0.85 4.28 -0.65
CA GLU A 39 -2.28 4.00 -0.54
C GLU A 39 -2.99 5.02 0.36
N TRP A 40 -2.30 5.59 1.36
CA TRP A 40 -2.80 6.74 2.14
C TRP A 40 -2.87 8.02 1.29
N VAL A 41 -1.87 8.29 0.45
CA VAL A 41 -1.91 9.42 -0.50
C VAL A 41 -3.09 9.27 -1.46
N MET A 42 -3.27 8.09 -2.05
CA MET A 42 -4.38 7.83 -2.97
C MET A 42 -5.74 7.85 -2.26
N LEU A 43 -5.84 7.40 -1.01
CA LEU A 43 -7.06 7.55 -0.23
C LEU A 43 -7.45 9.02 -0.07
N ALA A 44 -6.48 9.91 0.14
CA ALA A 44 -6.73 11.35 0.24
C ALA A 44 -7.25 11.97 -1.07
N GLU A 45 -6.78 11.47 -2.22
CA GLU A 45 -7.19 11.96 -3.55
C GLU A 45 -8.55 11.36 -3.99
N GLU A 46 -8.81 10.08 -3.69
CA GLU A 46 -10.00 9.36 -4.16
C GLU A 46 -11.19 9.43 -3.19
N HIS A 47 -10.91 9.48 -1.88
CA HIS A 47 -11.90 9.52 -0.80
C HIS A 47 -11.46 10.51 0.30
N PRO A 48 -11.49 11.82 0.02
CA PRO A 48 -11.01 12.85 0.95
C PRO A 48 -11.79 12.88 2.28
N ASP A 49 -13.06 12.46 2.26
CA ASP A 49 -13.91 12.29 3.42
C ASP A 49 -13.39 11.22 4.38
N LEU A 50 -13.05 10.04 3.85
CA LEU A 50 -12.46 8.96 4.64
C LEU A 50 -11.06 9.32 5.14
N PHE A 51 -10.27 10.04 4.35
CA PHE A 51 -8.98 10.54 4.81
C PHE A 51 -9.12 11.54 5.97
N ALA A 52 -10.07 12.47 5.88
CA ALA A 52 -10.36 13.41 6.96
C ALA A 52 -10.82 12.68 8.25
N GLU A 53 -11.61 11.63 8.11
CA GLU A 53 -12.01 10.78 9.23
C GLU A 53 -10.82 10.05 9.86
N ALA A 54 -9.90 9.51 9.05
CA ALA A 54 -8.67 8.89 9.56
C ALA A 54 -7.79 9.90 10.32
N VAL A 55 -7.65 11.12 9.82
CA VAL A 55 -6.93 12.22 10.49
C VAL A 55 -7.60 12.57 11.81
N ARG A 56 -8.94 12.62 11.86
CA ARG A 56 -9.69 12.85 13.10
C ARG A 56 -9.40 11.76 14.12
N TYR A 57 -9.45 10.49 13.72
CA TYR A 57 -9.15 9.38 14.62
C TYR A 57 -7.70 9.41 15.14
N GLU A 58 -6.74 9.84 14.32
CA GLU A 58 -5.33 10.03 14.72
C GLU A 58 -5.12 11.17 15.74
N GLN A 59 -6.05 12.13 15.85
CA GLN A 59 -5.94 13.27 16.76
C GLN A 59 -6.81 13.13 18.01
N GLU A 60 -7.99 12.54 17.88
CA GLU A 60 -8.98 12.40 18.95
C GLU A 60 -8.75 11.10 19.70
N HIS A 61 -8.00 11.17 20.80
CA HIS A 61 -7.73 10.02 21.66
C HIS A 61 -8.25 10.29 23.07
N SER A 62 -9.31 9.57 23.48
CA SER A 62 -9.85 9.62 24.85
C SER A 62 -8.84 9.15 25.90
N ASP A 63 -7.93 8.26 25.50
CA ASP A 63 -7.07 7.50 26.41
C ASP A 63 -5.68 8.14 26.61
N GLY A 64 -5.44 9.30 26.01
CA GLY A 64 -4.17 10.06 26.12
C GLY A 64 -2.96 9.42 25.43
N ARG A 65 -3.15 8.31 24.71
CA ARG A 65 -2.10 7.65 23.92
C ARG A 65 -2.05 8.26 22.53
N THR A 66 -0.88 8.67 22.05
CA THR A 66 -0.68 9.04 20.64
C THR A 66 -0.43 7.80 19.81
N TYR A 67 -1.19 7.59 18.75
CA TYR A 67 -0.86 6.62 17.71
C TYR A 67 -0.86 7.30 16.35
N THR A 68 -0.10 6.72 15.41
CA THR A 68 -0.08 7.15 14.02
C THR A 68 -0.47 5.98 13.13
N TRP A 69 -1.17 6.26 12.03
CA TRP A 69 -1.53 5.22 11.06
C TRP A 69 -0.30 4.71 10.30
N THR A 70 0.70 5.58 10.14
CA THR A 70 1.99 5.27 9.51
C THR A 70 3.12 5.39 10.51
N GLN A 71 4.13 4.53 10.39
CA GLN A 71 5.29 4.58 11.28
C GLN A 71 6.10 5.86 11.07
N GLY A 72 6.37 6.57 12.17
CA GLY A 72 7.28 7.72 12.21
C GLY A 72 6.71 9.05 11.70
N GLU A 73 5.46 9.09 11.23
CA GLU A 73 4.83 10.33 10.74
C GLU A 73 3.31 10.27 10.83
N THR A 74 2.67 11.43 11.00
CA THR A 74 1.21 11.62 10.95
C THR A 74 0.70 11.66 9.50
N LEU A 75 -0.60 11.44 9.31
CA LEU A 75 -1.21 11.55 7.98
C LEU A 75 -1.05 12.95 7.36
N MET A 76 -1.05 13.99 8.20
CA MET A 76 -0.84 15.37 7.74
C MET A 76 0.59 15.63 7.27
N GLU A 77 1.60 15.04 7.91
CA GLU A 77 2.99 15.11 7.46
C GLU A 77 3.20 14.31 6.18
N LEU A 78 2.61 13.12 6.11
CA LEU A 78 2.61 12.27 4.93
C LEU A 78 2.02 12.99 3.72
N GLN A 79 0.91 13.71 3.90
CA GLN A 79 0.27 14.47 2.83
C GLN A 79 1.15 15.61 2.29
N LYS A 80 1.96 16.25 3.14
CA LYS A 80 2.89 17.33 2.71
C LYS A 80 3.95 16.81 1.75
N ARG A 81 4.41 15.57 1.91
CA ARG A 81 5.42 14.92 1.05
C ARG A 81 4.83 13.98 -0.01
N LYS A 82 3.55 14.15 -0.36
CA LYS A 82 2.84 13.28 -1.31
C LYS A 82 3.57 13.07 -2.65
N SER A 83 4.23 14.11 -3.16
CA SER A 83 4.97 14.06 -4.42
C SER A 83 6.16 13.10 -4.38
N GLU A 84 6.86 13.05 -3.26
CA GLU A 84 8.00 12.15 -3.05
C GLU A 84 7.51 10.70 -3.03
N ILE A 85 6.45 10.44 -2.27
CA ILE A 85 5.83 9.11 -2.13
C ILE A 85 5.36 8.57 -3.49
N ILE A 86 4.71 9.41 -4.30
CA ILE A 86 4.27 9.03 -5.66
C ILE A 86 5.48 8.71 -6.55
N THR A 87 6.53 9.53 -6.48
CA THR A 87 7.76 9.31 -7.28
C THR A 87 8.46 8.01 -6.90
N ASP A 88 8.56 7.73 -5.60
CA ASP A 88 9.16 6.49 -5.10
C ASP A 88 8.34 5.27 -5.47
N HIS A 89 7.00 5.36 -5.41
CA HIS A 89 6.12 4.29 -5.87
C HIS A 89 6.29 4.00 -7.37
N GLN A 90 6.34 5.04 -8.21
CA GLN A 90 6.60 4.90 -9.65
C GLN A 90 7.98 4.29 -9.92
N ARG A 91 9.00 4.68 -9.14
CA ARG A 91 10.35 4.10 -9.24
C ARG A 91 10.33 2.60 -8.89
N ALA A 92 9.58 2.22 -7.84
CA ALA A 92 9.42 0.82 -7.45
C ALA A 92 8.73 -0.01 -8.55
N LEU A 93 7.61 0.47 -9.09
CA LEU A 93 6.91 -0.19 -10.21
C LEU A 93 7.82 -0.35 -11.44
N ALA A 94 8.61 0.67 -11.78
CA ALA A 94 9.56 0.60 -12.89
C ALA A 94 10.69 -0.41 -12.65
N LYS A 95 11.10 -0.64 -11.40
CA LYS A 95 12.08 -1.69 -11.04
C LYS A 95 11.45 -3.09 -11.14
N GLU A 96 10.21 -3.27 -10.70
CA GLU A 96 9.48 -4.53 -10.78
C GLU A 96 9.30 -4.97 -12.24
N GLN A 97 8.86 -4.07 -13.12
CA GLN A 97 8.70 -4.36 -14.55
C GLN A 97 10.02 -4.71 -15.26
N LYS A 98 11.14 -4.12 -14.83
CA LYS A 98 12.47 -4.46 -15.36
C LYS A 98 13.00 -5.80 -14.80
N GLY A 99 12.38 -6.33 -13.75
CA GLY A 99 12.87 -7.46 -12.97
C GLY A 99 12.45 -8.84 -13.48
N GLU A 100 11.63 -8.94 -14.52
CA GLU A 100 10.99 -10.19 -14.95
C GLU A 100 11.89 -11.14 -15.78
N LYS A 101 13.16 -10.81 -16.02
CA LYS A 101 14.09 -11.72 -16.71
C LYS A 101 15.03 -12.40 -15.72
N THR A 102 14.79 -13.71 -15.52
CA THR A 102 15.65 -14.73 -14.88
C THR A 102 16.61 -14.19 -13.83
N LYS A 103 16.08 -13.66 -12.73
CA LYS A 103 16.89 -13.31 -11.56
C LYS A 103 17.22 -14.57 -10.77
N SER A 104 18.46 -14.64 -10.28
CA SER A 104 18.82 -15.68 -9.30
C SER A 104 18.09 -15.41 -7.97
N LEU A 105 17.88 -16.45 -7.17
CA LEU A 105 17.26 -16.31 -5.84
C LEU A 105 17.97 -15.24 -4.97
N ALA A 106 19.28 -15.08 -5.11
CA ALA A 106 20.05 -14.06 -4.42
C ALA A 106 19.66 -12.63 -4.84
N GLN A 107 19.42 -12.40 -6.13
CA GLN A 107 19.01 -11.09 -6.66
C GLN A 107 17.56 -10.75 -6.28
N VAL A 108 16.70 -11.76 -6.16
CA VAL A 108 15.34 -11.59 -5.64
C VAL A 108 15.38 -11.21 -4.16
N LEU A 109 16.21 -11.90 -3.36
CA LEU A 109 16.37 -11.59 -1.94
C LEU A 109 16.93 -10.17 -1.72
N GLU A 110 17.93 -9.75 -2.50
CA GLU A 110 18.48 -8.40 -2.45
C GLU A 110 17.43 -7.33 -2.82
N THR A 111 16.62 -7.57 -3.86
CA THR A 111 15.51 -6.66 -4.22
C THR A 111 14.48 -6.55 -3.10
N VAL A 112 14.20 -7.65 -2.39
CA VAL A 112 13.27 -7.69 -1.26
C VAL A 112 13.86 -6.95 -0.06
N LEU A 113 15.16 -7.06 0.20
CA LEU A 113 15.83 -6.35 1.29
C LEU A 113 15.92 -4.83 1.00
N ASP A 114 16.13 -4.44 -0.25
CA ASP A 114 16.20 -3.03 -0.68
C ASP A 114 14.83 -2.34 -0.77
N ALA A 115 13.75 -3.10 -0.97
CA ALA A 115 12.37 -2.60 -1.00
C ALA A 115 11.73 -2.50 0.40
N GLN A 116 12.42 -2.95 1.43
CA GLN A 116 11.97 -2.87 2.81
C GLN A 116 12.48 -1.58 3.46
N ASP A 117 11.57 -0.62 3.58
CA ASP A 117 11.62 0.42 4.62
C ASP A 117 11.98 -0.23 5.97
N GLU A 118 12.70 0.52 6.80
CA GLU A 118 13.45 0.20 8.04
C GLU A 118 12.71 -0.54 9.18
N ALA A 119 11.56 -1.16 8.94
CA ALA A 119 10.81 -1.97 9.89
C ALA A 119 10.79 -3.42 9.45
N LEU A 120 11.43 -4.29 10.25
CA LEU A 120 11.34 -5.74 10.14
C LEU A 120 9.90 -6.17 9.78
N PRO A 121 9.71 -6.95 8.69
CA PRO A 121 8.40 -7.41 8.31
C PRO A 121 7.88 -8.32 9.43
N CYS A 122 6.63 -8.10 9.83
CA CYS A 122 5.95 -9.05 10.69
C CYS A 122 5.82 -10.36 9.92
N PHE A 123 6.57 -11.39 10.34
CA PHE A 123 6.54 -12.75 9.78
C PHE A 123 5.14 -13.41 9.78
N ALA A 124 4.13 -12.78 10.38
CA ALA A 124 2.77 -13.29 10.43
C ALA A 124 1.98 -13.16 9.11
N CYS A 125 2.38 -12.28 8.18
CA CYS A 125 1.59 -11.97 6.98
C CYS A 125 2.17 -12.52 5.66
N GLN A 126 3.09 -13.49 5.73
CA GLN A 126 3.75 -14.08 4.56
C GLN A 126 3.24 -15.49 4.23
N LEU A 127 2.08 -15.86 4.77
CA LEU A 127 1.33 -17.08 4.41
C LEU A 127 0.32 -16.81 3.29
#